data_AF-A0AAW6UHP0-F1
#
_entry.id   AF-A0AAW6UHP0-F1
#
_cell.length_a   1.000
_cell.length_b   1.000
_cell.length_c   1.000
_cell.angle_alpha   90.00
_cell.angle_beta   90.00
_cell.angle_gamma   90.00
#
_symmetry.space_group_name_H-M   'P 1'
#
loop_
_entity.id
_entity.type
_entity.pdbx_description
1 polymer ?
#
loop_
_entity_poly.entity_id
_entity_poly.type
_entity_poly.pdbx_seq_one_letter_code
_entity_poly.pdbx_strand_id
1 'polypeptide(L)'
;MSNKDIATLLESRGCCFSLQDKLVLAIPNKNAASFSYKSLYSNLNISIESQAIFICQENEWELIDKSNWNLYSMDLSELVEILAVIDTATGQAFLAKKEKKNIDENSQSEFIVFFEKFPLTISIKNIVIDLIIRNHPIFDSWCEVLRRYEAYGMMRFILTSAQDDKNANINQLCARYGISASYFRQLYRENFNKTAKRKIMSVRMANAILQLI
;
A
#
# COMPACT_ATOMS: atom_id res chain seq x y z
N MET A 1 13.64 -18.50 22.88
CA MET A 1 12.39 -17.95 22.30
C MET A 1 11.81 -19.02 21.39
N SER A 2 10.60 -19.50 21.68
CA SER A 2 9.94 -20.54 20.89
C SER A 2 9.38 -19.94 19.60
N ASN A 3 9.37 -20.70 18.50
CA ASN A 3 8.69 -20.28 17.26
C ASN A 3 7.21 -19.93 17.47
N LYS A 4 6.59 -20.48 18.52
CA LYS A 4 5.23 -20.09 18.93
C LYS A 4 5.16 -18.64 19.42
N ASP A 5 6.13 -18.18 20.21
CA ASP A 5 6.13 -16.82 20.76
C ASP A 5 6.25 -15.75 19.67
N ILE A 6 6.97 -16.06 18.58
CA ILE A 6 7.12 -15.18 17.41
C ILE A 6 5.81 -15.13 16.62
N ALA A 7 5.15 -16.28 16.41
CA ALA A 7 3.85 -16.34 15.74
C ALA A 7 2.77 -15.59 16.53
N THR A 8 2.74 -15.73 17.86
CA THR A 8 1.78 -14.99 18.72
C THR A 8 2.10 -13.48 18.77
N LEU A 9 3.38 -13.09 18.63
CA LEU A 9 3.79 -11.68 18.48
C LEU A 9 3.40 -11.07 17.12
N LEU A 10 3.30 -11.90 16.08
CA LEU A 10 2.84 -11.49 14.74
C LEU A 10 1.30 -11.45 14.67
N GLU A 11 0.61 -12.41 15.29
CA GLU A 11 -0.86 -12.46 15.37
C GLU A 11 -1.46 -11.36 16.25
N SER A 12 -0.77 -10.94 17.33
CA SER A 12 -1.27 -9.93 18.26
C SER A 12 -1.14 -8.46 17.77
N ARG A 13 -0.66 -8.22 16.55
CA ARG A 13 -0.25 -6.87 16.08
C ARG A 13 -0.98 -6.28 14.86
N GLY A 14 -2.21 -6.72 14.61
CA GLY A 14 -3.15 -6.04 13.72
C GLY A 14 -3.05 -6.47 12.25
N CYS A 15 -4.22 -6.60 11.62
CA CYS A 15 -4.51 -6.91 10.21
C CYS A 15 -3.34 -7.44 9.36
N CYS A 16 -3.33 -8.75 9.09
CA CYS A 16 -2.42 -9.38 8.13
C CYS A 16 -2.91 -9.16 6.70
N PHE A 17 -2.56 -8.02 6.09
CA PHE A 17 -2.85 -7.79 4.67
C PHE A 17 -2.06 -8.74 3.77
N SER A 18 -2.66 -9.15 2.66
CA SER A 18 -1.96 -9.74 1.53
C SER A 18 -1.60 -8.63 0.55
N LEU A 19 -0.41 -8.68 -0.06
CA LEU A 19 -0.02 -7.67 -1.07
C LEU A 19 -0.86 -7.75 -2.35
N GLN A 20 -1.57 -8.86 -2.52
CA GLN A 20 -2.51 -9.13 -3.60
C GLN A 20 -3.93 -8.64 -3.28
N ASP A 21 -4.19 -8.18 -2.05
CA ASP A 21 -5.48 -7.59 -1.72
C ASP A 21 -5.69 -6.27 -2.47
N LYS A 22 -6.96 -5.89 -2.58
CA LYS A 22 -7.39 -4.70 -3.28
C LYS A 22 -7.63 -3.59 -2.28
N LEU A 23 -7.01 -2.45 -2.53
CA LEU A 23 -7.52 -1.18 -2.07
C LEU A 23 -8.60 -0.72 -3.05
N VAL A 24 -9.82 -0.52 -2.55
CA VAL A 24 -10.99 -0.19 -3.34
C VAL A 24 -11.50 1.18 -2.95
N LEU A 25 -11.66 2.05 -3.94
CA LEU A 25 -12.45 3.27 -3.85
C LEU A 25 -13.83 2.98 -4.41
N ALA A 26 -14.85 3.12 -3.57
CA ALA A 26 -16.24 2.97 -3.94
C ALA A 26 -16.96 4.32 -3.96
N ILE A 27 -17.58 4.64 -5.10
CA ILE A 27 -18.35 5.86 -5.30
C ILE A 27 -19.78 5.48 -5.70
N PRO A 28 -20.81 5.86 -4.93
CA PRO A 28 -22.19 5.50 -5.25
C PRO A 28 -22.66 6.25 -6.50
N ASN A 29 -23.42 5.57 -7.36
CA ASN A 29 -24.19 6.22 -8.41
C ASN A 29 -25.36 7.02 -7.81
N LYS A 30 -26.01 7.87 -8.61
CA LYS A 30 -27.19 8.63 -8.16
C LYS A 30 -28.24 7.65 -7.59
N ASN A 31 -28.64 7.86 -6.33
CA ASN A 31 -29.60 7.04 -5.58
C ASN A 31 -29.19 5.56 -5.39
N ALA A 32 -27.89 5.26 -5.34
CA ALA A 32 -27.43 3.91 -5.03
C ALA A 32 -27.86 3.48 -3.61
N ALA A 33 -28.28 2.22 -3.47
CA ALA A 33 -28.50 1.61 -2.16
C ALA A 33 -27.16 1.40 -1.43
N SER A 34 -27.25 1.24 -0.10
CA SER A 34 -26.11 0.92 0.76
C SER A 34 -25.37 -0.31 0.23
N PHE A 35 -24.08 -0.16 -0.04
CA PHE A 35 -23.22 -1.27 -0.42
C PHE A 35 -22.79 -2.01 0.84
N SER A 36 -22.98 -3.32 0.87
CA SER A 36 -22.56 -4.13 2.02
C SER A 36 -21.68 -5.29 1.59
N TYR A 37 -20.62 -5.53 2.34
CA TYR A 37 -19.75 -6.68 2.15
C TYR A 37 -19.37 -7.27 3.50
N LYS A 38 -19.05 -8.56 3.51
CA LYS A 38 -18.55 -9.22 4.71
C LYS A 38 -17.03 -9.17 4.67
N SER A 39 -16.43 -8.48 5.64
CA SER A 39 -14.97 -8.42 5.77
C SER A 39 -14.42 -9.69 6.37
N LEU A 40 -13.39 -10.25 5.77
CA LEU A 40 -12.62 -11.38 6.30
C LEU A 40 -11.62 -10.95 7.38
N TYR A 41 -11.36 -9.64 7.55
CA TYR A 41 -10.47 -9.12 8.59
C TYR A 41 -11.12 -9.08 9.98
N SER A 42 -12.34 -8.54 10.07
CA SER A 42 -13.12 -8.53 11.32
C SER A 42 -14.24 -9.57 11.37
N ASN A 43 -14.52 -10.27 10.26
CA ASN A 43 -15.69 -11.14 10.11
C ASN A 43 -17.03 -10.37 10.27
N LEU A 44 -17.02 -9.04 10.16
CA LEU A 44 -18.20 -8.17 10.27
C LEU A 44 -18.82 -7.89 8.91
N ASN A 45 -20.13 -7.66 8.90
CA ASN A 45 -20.83 -7.12 7.75
C ASN A 45 -20.68 -5.59 7.78
N ILE A 46 -19.90 -5.07 6.85
CA ILE A 46 -19.70 -3.63 6.68
C ILE A 46 -20.76 -3.12 5.71
N SER A 47 -21.37 -1.99 6.08
CA SER A 47 -22.31 -1.27 5.23
C SER A 47 -21.79 0.14 4.96
N ILE A 48 -21.72 0.50 3.69
CA ILE A 48 -21.20 1.76 3.18
C ILE A 48 -22.33 2.47 2.43
N GLU A 49 -22.71 3.63 2.92
CA GLU A 49 -23.78 4.45 2.33
C GLU A 49 -23.25 5.62 1.48
N SER A 50 -21.96 5.90 1.59
CA SER A 50 -21.30 7.08 1.02
C SER A 50 -19.98 6.70 0.33
N GLN A 51 -19.31 7.69 -0.26
CA GLN A 51 -18.02 7.46 -0.90
C GLN A 51 -17.03 6.95 0.14
N ALA A 52 -16.35 5.85 -0.15
CA ALA A 52 -15.42 5.28 0.82
C ALA A 52 -14.24 4.59 0.15
N ILE A 53 -13.13 4.50 0.88
CA ILE A 53 -12.00 3.65 0.53
C ILE A 53 -11.85 2.55 1.59
N PHE A 54 -11.63 1.32 1.16
CA PHE A 54 -11.48 0.16 2.02
C PHE A 54 -10.54 -0.86 1.42
N ILE A 55 -10.12 -1.83 2.22
CA ILE A 55 -9.28 -2.95 1.79
C ILE A 55 -10.14 -4.21 1.78
N CYS A 56 -10.09 -4.97 0.69
CA CYS A 56 -10.77 -6.26 0.57
C CYS A 56 -9.89 -7.28 -0.17
N GLN A 57 -10.12 -8.57 0.10
CA GLN A 57 -9.45 -9.65 -0.61
C GLN A 57 -10.00 -9.81 -2.03
N GLU A 58 -9.26 -10.46 -2.93
CA GLU A 58 -9.71 -10.72 -4.31
C GLU A 58 -11.06 -11.48 -4.33
N ASN A 59 -11.22 -12.48 -3.47
CA ASN A 59 -12.46 -13.27 -3.39
C ASN A 59 -13.66 -12.40 -2.97
N GLU A 60 -13.46 -11.43 -2.09
CA GLU A 60 -14.51 -10.48 -1.69
C GLU A 60 -14.82 -9.54 -2.86
N TRP A 61 -13.79 -9.04 -3.54
CA TRP A 61 -13.90 -8.15 -4.70
C TRP A 61 -14.72 -8.72 -5.86
N GLU A 62 -14.66 -10.04 -6.08
CA GLU A 62 -15.44 -10.74 -7.09
C GLU A 62 -16.94 -10.84 -6.72
N LEU A 63 -17.24 -10.93 -5.42
CA LEU A 63 -18.61 -11.06 -4.90
C LEU A 63 -19.36 -9.74 -4.78
N ILE A 64 -18.64 -8.61 -4.88
CA ILE A 64 -19.23 -7.27 -4.80
C ILE A 64 -20.12 -7.00 -6.01
N ASP A 65 -21.38 -6.62 -5.75
CA ASP A 65 -22.27 -6.07 -6.77
C ASP A 65 -21.79 -4.68 -7.24
N LYS A 66 -21.40 -4.61 -8.51
CA LYS A 66 -20.82 -3.41 -9.15
C LYS A 66 -21.86 -2.59 -9.91
N SER A 67 -23.12 -3.00 -9.93
CA SER A 67 -24.16 -2.41 -10.79
C SER A 67 -24.48 -0.95 -10.44
N ASN A 68 -24.48 -0.60 -9.15
CA ASN A 68 -24.88 0.71 -8.65
C ASN A 68 -23.73 1.56 -8.09
N TRP A 69 -22.49 1.08 -8.22
CA TRP A 69 -21.32 1.70 -7.64
C TRP A 69 -20.19 1.78 -8.66
N ASN A 70 -19.58 2.95 -8.80
CA ASN A 70 -18.33 3.09 -9.53
C ASN A 70 -17.20 2.65 -8.59
N LEU A 71 -16.62 1.50 -8.89
CA LEU A 71 -15.55 0.91 -8.10
C LEU A 71 -14.24 1.03 -8.86
N TYR A 72 -13.24 1.60 -8.19
CA TYR A 72 -11.86 1.66 -8.66
C TYR A 72 -11.01 0.87 -7.69
N SER A 73 -10.08 0.07 -8.20
CA SER A 73 -9.21 -0.73 -7.35
C SER A 73 -7.75 -0.66 -7.77
N MET A 74 -6.88 -0.96 -6.81
CA MET A 74 -5.45 -1.19 -7.03
C MET A 74 -4.95 -2.23 -6.02
N ASP A 75 -3.90 -2.96 -6.37
CA ASP A 75 -3.29 -3.92 -5.46
C ASP A 75 -2.56 -3.20 -4.31
N LEU A 76 -2.52 -3.80 -3.12
CA LEU A 76 -1.73 -3.28 -2.02
C LEU A 76 -0.23 -3.27 -2.35
N SER A 77 0.24 -4.17 -3.23
CA SER A 77 1.59 -4.09 -3.79
C SER A 77 1.86 -2.76 -4.51
N GLU A 78 0.88 -2.23 -5.25
CA GLU A 78 0.99 -0.91 -5.87
C GLU A 78 0.95 0.22 -4.83
N LEU A 79 0.16 0.07 -3.76
CA LEU A 79 0.14 1.03 -2.66
C LEU A 79 1.50 1.09 -1.97
N VAL A 80 2.14 -0.07 -1.75
CA VAL A 80 3.50 -0.17 -1.21
C VAL A 80 4.51 0.54 -2.11
N GLU A 81 4.37 0.44 -3.44
CA GLU A 81 5.21 1.20 -4.37
C GLU A 81 5.04 2.73 -4.16
N ILE A 82 3.80 3.22 -4.10
CA ILE A 82 3.49 4.65 -3.90
C ILE A 82 4.04 5.12 -2.56
N LEU A 83 3.79 4.36 -1.50
CA LEU A 83 4.23 4.66 -0.14
C LEU A 83 5.75 4.77 -0.05
N ALA A 84 6.48 3.80 -0.61
CA ALA A 84 7.94 3.84 -0.63
C ALA A 84 8.49 5.02 -1.43
N VAL A 85 7.84 5.41 -2.54
CA VAL A 85 8.23 6.59 -3.33
C VAL A 85 8.05 7.87 -2.52
N ILE A 86 6.88 8.07 -1.90
CA ILE A 86 6.60 9.27 -1.09
C ILE A 86 7.54 9.33 0.11
N ASP A 87 7.69 8.24 0.86
CA ASP A 87 8.56 8.20 2.04
C ASP A 87 10.04 8.47 1.65
N THR A 88 10.49 7.99 0.48
CA THR A 88 11.85 8.28 -0.01
C THR A 88 12.00 9.75 -0.42
N ALA A 89 11.01 10.31 -1.13
CA ALA A 89 11.05 11.70 -1.58
C ALA A 89 10.96 12.71 -0.41
N THR A 90 10.22 12.36 0.65
CA THR A 90 10.04 13.20 1.85
C THR A 90 11.15 13.00 2.89
N GLY A 91 12.10 12.09 2.65
CA GLY A 91 13.17 11.79 3.60
C GLY A 91 12.69 11.07 4.87
N GLN A 92 11.48 10.50 4.87
CA GLN A 92 10.96 9.78 6.02
C GLN A 92 11.80 8.53 6.30
N ALA A 93 12.39 8.44 7.49
CA ALA A 93 13.23 7.31 7.85
C ALA A 93 12.42 6.01 7.90
N PHE A 94 13.05 4.90 7.47
CA PHE A 94 12.47 3.55 7.42
C PHE A 94 11.84 3.10 8.76
N LEU A 95 12.36 3.61 9.87
CA LEU A 95 11.88 3.37 11.24
C LEU A 95 11.70 4.69 12.02
N ALA A 96 11.28 5.77 11.34
CA ALA A 96 10.89 6.97 12.07
C ALA A 96 9.78 6.57 13.05
N LYS A 97 10.10 6.53 14.35
CA LYS A 97 9.10 6.39 15.40
C LYS A 97 8.19 7.61 15.31
N LYS A 98 7.10 7.51 14.55
CA LYS A 98 6.00 8.45 14.67
C LYS A 98 5.52 8.35 16.12
N GLU A 99 5.33 9.48 16.77
CA GLU A 99 4.68 9.52 18.08
C GLU A 99 3.39 8.70 17.96
N LYS A 100 3.19 7.75 18.88
CA LYS A 100 1.94 7.02 18.99
C LYS A 100 0.85 8.06 19.23
N LYS A 101 0.18 8.50 18.16
CA LYS A 101 -1.13 9.11 18.32
C LYS A 101 -1.98 8.05 19.02
N ASN A 102 -2.69 8.44 20.06
CA ASN A 102 -3.74 7.65 20.68
C ASN A 102 -4.84 7.42 19.63
N ILE A 103 -4.57 6.50 18.70
CA ILE A 103 -5.61 5.85 17.93
C ILE A 103 -6.26 4.95 18.97
N ASP A 104 -7.55 5.16 19.22
CA ASP A 104 -8.33 4.22 20.02
C ASP A 104 -8.03 2.83 19.47
N GLU A 105 -7.50 1.93 20.30
CA GLU A 105 -7.19 0.55 19.88
C GLU A 105 -8.47 -0.19 19.37
N ASN A 106 -9.65 0.42 19.59
CA ASN A 106 -10.95 0.02 19.07
C ASN A 106 -11.32 0.55 17.67
N SER A 107 -10.57 1.50 17.09
CA SER A 107 -10.85 2.03 15.76
C SER A 107 -10.02 1.31 14.68
N GLN A 108 -10.17 0.00 14.57
CA GLN A 108 -9.88 -0.69 13.31
C GLN A 108 -10.99 -0.31 12.30
N SER A 109 -11.02 0.96 11.91
CA SER A 109 -11.91 1.43 10.86
C SER A 109 -11.44 0.78 9.56
N GLU A 110 -12.17 -0.23 9.10
CA GLU A 110 -11.85 -0.99 7.89
C GLU A 110 -12.13 -0.22 6.59
N PHE A 111 -12.80 0.92 6.72
CA PHE A 111 -13.07 1.83 5.64
C PHE A 111 -12.93 3.28 6.11
N ILE A 112 -12.66 4.17 5.16
CA ILE A 112 -12.59 5.62 5.36
C ILE A 112 -13.67 6.24 4.49
N VAL A 113 -14.56 7.02 5.10
CA VAL A 113 -15.64 7.73 4.41
C VAL A 113 -15.16 9.10 3.93
N PHE A 114 -15.57 9.48 2.72
CA PHE A 114 -15.38 10.81 2.16
C PHE A 114 -16.71 11.55 2.08
N PHE A 115 -16.72 12.76 2.64
CA PHE A 115 -17.88 13.65 2.61
C PHE A 115 -17.89 14.58 1.38
N GLU A 116 -16.73 14.81 0.78
CA GLU A 116 -16.59 15.60 -0.44
C GLU A 116 -16.86 14.76 -1.67
N LYS A 117 -17.55 15.33 -2.66
CA LYS A 117 -17.84 14.64 -3.91
C LYS A 117 -16.60 14.64 -4.80
N PHE A 118 -16.14 13.44 -5.15
CA PHE A 118 -15.09 13.30 -6.15
C PHE A 118 -15.55 13.64 -7.58
N PRO A 119 -14.67 14.24 -8.41
CA PRO A 119 -14.92 14.41 -9.83
C PRO A 119 -15.00 13.06 -10.56
N LEU A 120 -15.69 13.03 -11.71
CA LEU A 120 -15.92 11.82 -12.51
C LEU A 120 -14.64 11.17 -13.06
N THR A 121 -13.54 11.92 -13.18
CA THR A 121 -12.24 11.48 -13.71
C THR A 121 -11.22 11.16 -12.62
N ILE A 122 -11.68 10.65 -11.48
CA ILE A 122 -10.79 10.43 -10.34
C ILE A 122 -9.85 9.24 -10.53
N SER A 123 -8.61 9.42 -10.11
CA SER A 123 -7.60 8.38 -10.01
C SER A 123 -7.46 7.97 -8.54
N ILE A 124 -7.70 6.69 -8.23
CA ILE A 124 -7.46 6.13 -6.88
C ILE A 124 -6.05 6.44 -6.37
N LYS A 125 -5.05 6.47 -7.27
CA LYS A 125 -3.66 6.80 -6.93
C LYS A 125 -3.54 8.23 -6.39
N ASN A 126 -4.27 9.19 -6.96
CA ASN A 126 -4.22 10.57 -6.51
C ASN A 126 -4.83 10.74 -5.12
N ILE A 127 -5.94 10.02 -4.84
CA ILE A 127 -6.56 10.00 -3.51
C ILE A 127 -5.60 9.41 -2.49
N VAL A 128 -5.00 8.27 -2.82
CA VAL A 128 -4.00 7.62 -1.96
C VAL A 128 -2.83 8.55 -1.66
N ILE A 129 -2.28 9.20 -2.68
CA ILE A 129 -1.18 10.16 -2.50
C ILE A 129 -1.62 11.30 -1.55
N ASP A 130 -2.81 11.86 -1.75
CA ASP A 130 -3.36 12.91 -0.87
C ASP A 130 -3.53 12.41 0.58
N LEU A 131 -4.08 11.21 0.80
CA LEU A 131 -4.24 10.60 2.12
C LEU A 131 -2.89 10.41 2.84
N ILE A 132 -1.86 9.97 2.12
CA ILE A 132 -0.50 9.78 2.66
C ILE A 132 0.11 11.14 3.03
N ILE A 133 0.06 12.12 2.12
CA ILE A 133 0.63 13.45 2.35
C ILE A 133 -0.06 14.16 3.52
N ARG A 134 -1.40 14.03 3.64
CA ARG A 134 -2.17 14.58 4.77
C ARG A 134 -2.03 13.77 6.06
N ASN A 135 -1.34 12.63 6.01
CA ASN A 135 -1.15 11.73 7.15
C ASN A 135 -2.48 11.34 7.81
N HIS A 136 -3.46 10.95 6.99
CA HIS A 136 -4.81 10.59 7.44
C HIS A 136 -4.74 9.46 8.47
N PRO A 137 -5.27 9.60 9.71
CA PRO A 137 -4.97 8.69 10.82
C PRO A 137 -5.27 7.21 10.55
N ILE A 138 -6.45 6.91 9.99
CA ILE A 138 -6.84 5.53 9.68
C ILE A 138 -5.97 4.97 8.55
N PHE A 139 -5.70 5.79 7.54
CA PHE A 139 -4.93 5.35 6.36
C PHE A 139 -3.45 5.14 6.73
N ASP A 140 -2.90 6.01 7.57
CA ASP A 140 -1.54 5.86 8.08
C ASP A 140 -1.40 4.58 8.91
N SER A 141 -2.45 4.15 9.63
CA SER A 141 -2.41 2.85 10.32
C SER A 141 -2.27 1.68 9.34
N TRP A 142 -2.94 1.73 8.19
CA TRP A 142 -2.75 0.74 7.13
C TRP A 142 -1.35 0.85 6.51
N CYS A 143 -0.86 2.06 6.27
CA CYS A 143 0.50 2.28 5.79
C CYS A 143 1.56 1.74 6.77
N GLU A 144 1.38 1.91 8.07
CA GLU A 144 2.28 1.38 9.11
C GLU A 144 2.32 -0.16 9.11
N VAL A 145 1.21 -0.82 8.80
CA VAL A 145 1.22 -2.27 8.55
C VAL A 145 2.06 -2.58 7.32
N LEU A 146 1.82 -1.90 6.19
CA LEU A 146 2.52 -2.14 4.93
C LEU A 146 4.03 -1.81 4.99
N ARG A 147 4.46 -0.83 5.80
CA ARG A 147 5.88 -0.51 6.02
C ARG A 147 6.67 -1.67 6.64
N ARG A 148 5.99 -2.61 7.31
CA ARG A 148 6.63 -3.80 7.89
C ARG A 148 6.91 -4.90 6.87
N TYR A 149 6.37 -4.80 5.65
CA TYR A 149 6.53 -5.83 4.63
C TYR A 149 7.90 -5.70 3.98
N GLU A 150 8.49 -6.85 3.68
CA GLU A 150 9.76 -6.93 2.98
C GLU A 150 9.71 -6.21 1.61
N ALA A 151 8.56 -6.30 0.93
CA ALA A 151 8.32 -5.59 -0.32
C ALA A 151 8.56 -4.07 -0.21
N TYR A 152 8.13 -3.45 0.90
CA TYR A 152 8.39 -2.04 1.16
C TYR A 152 9.90 -1.77 1.32
N GLY A 153 10.60 -2.60 2.10
CA GLY A 153 12.05 -2.53 2.28
C GLY A 153 12.82 -2.64 0.96
N MET A 154 12.47 -3.60 0.12
CA MET A 154 13.04 -3.76 -1.22
C MET A 154 12.84 -2.51 -2.07
N MET A 155 11.64 -1.94 -2.04
CA MET A 155 11.31 -0.76 -2.84
C MET A 155 12.08 0.47 -2.37
N ARG A 156 12.09 0.74 -1.06
CA ARG A 156 12.90 1.81 -0.44
C ARG A 156 14.37 1.67 -0.81
N PHE A 157 14.91 0.46 -0.67
CA PHE A 157 16.28 0.17 -1.03
C PHE A 157 16.56 0.48 -2.50
N ILE A 158 15.71 0.02 -3.44
CA ILE A 158 15.87 0.32 -4.86
C ILE A 158 15.85 1.83 -5.13
N LEU A 159 14.90 2.54 -4.53
CA LEU A 159 14.72 3.98 -4.74
C LEU A 159 15.93 4.77 -4.26
N THR A 160 16.38 4.53 -3.02
CA THR A 160 17.56 5.18 -2.45
C THR A 160 18.83 4.79 -3.20
N SER A 161 19.00 3.51 -3.53
CA SER A 161 20.18 3.05 -4.29
C SER A 161 20.28 3.68 -5.68
N ALA A 162 19.14 3.91 -6.35
CA ALA A 162 19.09 4.57 -7.64
C ALA A 162 19.39 6.07 -7.57
N GLN A 163 19.22 6.70 -6.39
CA GLN A 163 19.62 8.09 -6.14
C GLN A 163 21.13 8.18 -5.87
N ASP A 164 21.67 7.30 -5.03
CA ASP A 164 23.08 7.30 -4.62
C ASP A 164 24.03 6.92 -5.76
N ASP A 165 23.66 5.90 -6.56
CA ASP A 165 24.53 5.38 -7.62
C ASP A 165 23.74 5.12 -8.92
N LYS A 166 23.90 6.08 -9.84
CA LYS A 166 23.28 6.05 -11.18
C LYS A 166 23.75 4.86 -12.02
N ASN A 167 24.92 4.27 -11.72
CA ASN A 167 25.54 3.20 -12.50
C ASN A 167 25.55 1.84 -11.80
N ALA A 168 25.08 1.75 -10.54
CA ALA A 168 25.04 0.49 -9.80
C ALA A 168 24.37 -0.62 -10.62
N ASN A 169 25.07 -1.75 -10.78
CA ASN A 169 24.50 -2.91 -11.44
C ASN A 169 23.59 -3.68 -10.47
N ILE A 170 22.61 -4.42 -10.99
CA ILE A 170 21.65 -5.16 -10.16
C ILE A 170 22.32 -6.16 -9.22
N ASN A 171 23.45 -6.76 -9.60
CA ASN A 171 24.14 -7.73 -8.76
C ASN A 171 24.82 -7.06 -7.54
N GLN A 172 25.40 -5.88 -7.72
CA GLN A 172 25.96 -5.06 -6.64
C GLN A 172 24.86 -4.61 -5.68
N LEU A 173 23.71 -4.21 -6.21
CA LEU A 173 22.54 -3.85 -5.41
C LEU A 173 22.03 -5.04 -4.59
N CYS A 174 21.87 -6.21 -5.20
CA CYS A 174 21.43 -7.41 -4.50
C CYS A 174 22.44 -7.82 -3.40
N ALA A 175 23.74 -7.77 -3.69
CA ALA A 175 24.79 -8.05 -2.70
C ALA A 175 24.72 -7.07 -1.51
N ARG A 176 24.51 -5.77 -1.77
CA ARG A 176 24.34 -4.75 -0.72
C ARG A 176 23.03 -4.92 0.07
N TYR A 177 21.99 -5.43 -0.56
CA TYR A 177 20.75 -5.84 0.10
C TYR A 177 20.93 -7.08 0.98
N GLY A 178 21.97 -7.88 0.72
CA GLY A 178 22.28 -9.09 1.49
C GLY A 178 21.72 -10.39 0.91
N ILE A 179 21.24 -10.39 -0.35
CA ILE A 179 20.68 -11.60 -0.99
C ILE A 179 21.21 -11.83 -2.41
N SER A 180 21.07 -13.07 -2.90
CA SER A 180 21.47 -13.40 -4.27
C SER A 180 20.62 -12.66 -5.30
N ALA A 181 21.19 -12.34 -6.45
CA ALA A 181 20.46 -11.61 -7.50
C ALA A 181 19.27 -12.40 -8.07
N SER A 182 19.36 -13.73 -8.11
CA SER A 182 18.25 -14.60 -8.52
C SER A 182 17.11 -14.53 -7.51
N TYR A 183 17.43 -14.65 -6.22
CA TYR A 183 16.42 -14.58 -5.15
C TYR A 183 15.77 -13.20 -5.06
N PHE A 184 16.55 -12.11 -5.18
CA PHE A 184 16.00 -10.75 -5.23
C PHE A 184 14.99 -10.57 -6.37
N ARG A 185 15.32 -11.05 -7.58
CA ARG A 185 14.42 -10.94 -8.73
C ARG A 185 13.15 -11.76 -8.55
N GLN A 186 13.27 -12.95 -7.97
CA GLN A 186 12.14 -13.80 -7.63
C GLN A 186 11.23 -13.10 -6.62
N LEU A 187 11.78 -12.67 -5.49
CA LEU A 187 11.05 -11.98 -4.43
C LEU A 187 10.36 -10.71 -4.97
N TYR A 188 11.07 -9.92 -5.79
CA TYR A 188 10.48 -8.74 -6.41
C TYR A 188 9.30 -9.10 -7.34
N ARG A 189 9.43 -10.18 -8.13
CA ARG A 189 8.39 -10.63 -9.05
C ARG A 189 7.16 -11.12 -8.29
N GLU A 190 7.35 -11.88 -7.21
CA GLU A 190 6.27 -12.42 -6.37
C GLU A 190 5.47 -11.31 -5.69
N ASN A 191 6.13 -10.24 -5.25
CA ASN A 191 5.47 -9.15 -4.54
C ASN A 191 4.84 -8.08 -5.46
N PHE A 192 5.42 -7.82 -6.64
CA PHE A 192 5.01 -6.68 -7.49
C PHE A 192 4.52 -7.07 -8.89
N ASN A 193 4.53 -8.35 -9.26
CA ASN A 193 4.21 -8.84 -10.61
C ASN A 193 5.00 -8.14 -11.75
N LYS A 194 6.16 -7.57 -11.43
CA LYS A 194 7.02 -6.77 -12.32
C LYS A 194 8.47 -7.22 -12.19
N THR A 195 9.34 -6.74 -13.09
CA THR A 195 10.78 -6.99 -12.99
C THR A 195 11.50 -5.86 -12.27
N ALA A 196 12.36 -6.19 -11.31
CA ALA A 196 13.18 -5.23 -10.57
C ALA A 196 13.99 -4.30 -11.51
N LYS A 197 14.54 -4.87 -12.59
CA LYS A 197 15.29 -4.12 -13.62
C LYS A 197 14.44 -2.99 -14.23
N ARG A 198 13.18 -3.27 -14.59
CA ARG A 198 12.28 -2.26 -15.18
C ARG A 198 11.99 -1.15 -14.17
N LYS A 199 11.78 -1.50 -12.90
CA LYS A 199 11.56 -0.49 -11.84
C LYS A 199 12.78 0.40 -11.65
N ILE A 200 13.97 -0.17 -11.48
CA ILE A 200 15.23 0.59 -11.35
C ILE A 200 15.39 1.57 -12.52
N MET A 201 15.17 1.13 -13.76
CA MET A 201 15.24 2.00 -14.94
C MET A 201 14.21 3.13 -14.88
N SER A 202 12.95 2.83 -14.52
CA SER A 202 11.91 3.86 -14.41
C SER A 202 12.22 4.91 -13.33
N VAL A 203 12.79 4.47 -12.20
CA VAL A 203 13.21 5.37 -11.11
C VAL A 203 14.36 6.25 -11.55
N ARG A 204 15.37 5.69 -12.22
CA ARG A 204 16.49 6.46 -12.78
C ARG A 204 16.02 7.49 -13.79
N MET A 205 15.09 7.13 -14.67
CA MET A 205 14.48 8.06 -15.63
C MET A 205 13.73 9.18 -14.92
N ALA A 206 12.88 8.86 -13.94
CA ALA A 206 12.14 9.86 -13.17
C ALA A 206 13.10 10.81 -12.43
N ASN A 207 14.13 10.28 -11.76
CA ASN A 207 15.15 11.09 -11.09
C ASN A 207 15.92 11.98 -12.08
N ALA A 208 16.27 11.48 -13.26
CA ALA A 208 16.93 12.27 -14.28
C ALA A 208 16.05 13.44 -14.76
N ILE A 209 14.75 13.20 -14.97
CA ILE A 209 13.79 14.27 -15.34
C ILE A 209 13.66 15.31 -14.22
N LEU A 210 13.56 14.87 -12.96
CA LEU A 210 13.49 15.77 -11.81
C LEU A 210 14.74 16.64 -11.65
N GLN A 211 15.90 16.19 -12.14
CA GLN A 211 17.14 16.97 -12.14
C GLN A 211 17.23 18.00 -13.30
N LEU A 212 16.32 17.95 -14.28
CA LEU A 212 16.30 18.87 -15.43
C LEU A 212 15.43 20.10 -15.20
N ILE A 213 14.60 20.12 -14.15
CA ILE A 213 13.67 21.19 -13.79
C ILE A 213 14.23 21.91 -12.57
#